data_AF-A0AA39YHT7-F1
#
_entry.id   AF-A0AA39YHT7-F1
#
_cell.length_a   1.000
_cell.length_b   1.000
_cell.length_c   1.000
_cell.angle_alpha   90.00
_cell.angle_beta   90.00
_cell.angle_gamma   90.00
#
_symmetry.space_group_name_H-M   'P 1'
#
loop_
_entity.id
_entity.type
_entity.pdbx_description
1 polymer ?
#
loop_
_entity_poly.entity_id
_entity_poly.type
_entity_poly.pdbx_seq_one_letter_code
_entity_poly.pdbx_strand_id
1 'polypeptide(L)'
;MSKLSLLAHARHKTDLNTTTMAAMNQFRMAARGCRAATRSRNIRPFSTTSRRSEILEVSTLPDRIIPHYQQTSTSSLLSLQWPRPPRNILLMPKLHAPKVTLSAVEFAKHIHTNYPGLNLVFEAHVAQSIHESLPFPIYATDPSDCAVQFAKKIDLVTTMGGDGTILRAASLFSTHNSVPPILSFSMGTLGFLGEWRFDQYKSAWRECYMSGCPVPAEDLAAPHTQMASTAQQSQTSDTDPQLLQWDSVRGKCMGLNRSSKILLRNRLRVGIYDSQGRNINEQLTPTSMAEPDLGTPPIAHAHRSSSSSIPPSIHAINEIAIDRGSHPHLAIIDIYVNNHFLTEAVADGILISTPTGSTAYSLSAGGSIIHPLVKSLLITPISPRSLSFRPLVLPLHTKVTLKLSKRNRGRELPISIDGKRRIGVTIGMEVRVEGERLEKTPEGWTGGVPCVIRASSRGDADGISEDDDSWVGGLNGLLKFNYPFGAGPSEEH
;
A
#
# COMPACT_ATOMS: atom_id res chain seq x y z
N MET A 1 -39.91 22.66 44.14
CA MET A 1 -39.21 21.92 45.20
C MET A 1 -37.71 22.00 44.90
N SER A 2 -36.98 23.09 45.15
CA SER A 2 -36.48 23.63 46.44
C SER A 2 -35.65 22.66 47.28
N LYS A 3 -34.32 22.78 47.21
CA LYS A 3 -33.35 23.00 48.32
C LYS A 3 -31.94 23.03 47.71
N LEU A 4 -31.22 24.17 47.67
CA LEU A 4 -30.41 24.78 48.75
C LEU A 4 -29.43 23.77 49.41
N SER A 5 -28.15 24.03 49.68
CA SER A 5 -27.34 25.25 49.64
C SER A 5 -25.95 24.97 50.26
N LEU A 6 -24.92 25.69 49.76
CA LEU A 6 -23.85 26.40 50.49
C LEU A 6 -22.70 25.70 51.28
N LEU A 7 -21.50 26.27 51.02
CA LEU A 7 -20.36 26.63 51.92
C LEU A 7 -19.44 25.49 52.44
N ALA A 8 -18.17 25.67 52.79
CA ALA A 8 -17.10 26.64 52.53
C ALA A 8 -15.86 26.23 53.38
N HIS A 9 -14.66 26.58 52.91
CA HIS A 9 -13.48 27.06 53.68
C HIS A 9 -12.95 26.34 54.95
N ALA A 10 -11.67 25.92 54.88
CA ALA A 10 -10.59 26.17 55.88
C ALA A 10 -9.27 25.53 55.33
N ARG A 11 -8.17 26.23 54.98
CA ARG A 11 -7.15 27.00 55.75
C ARG A 11 -6.60 26.29 57.00
N HIS A 12 -5.34 25.83 56.96
CA HIS A 12 -4.16 26.34 57.70
C HIS A 12 -2.96 25.36 57.60
N LYS A 13 -1.82 25.83 57.06
CA LYS A 13 -0.54 26.16 57.74
C LYS A 13 0.13 25.02 58.53
N THR A 14 1.36 24.70 58.13
CA THR A 14 2.55 24.78 59.02
C THR A 14 3.82 24.97 58.16
N ASP A 15 4.38 26.17 58.22
CA ASP A 15 5.80 26.46 57.99
C ASP A 15 6.57 26.19 59.29
N LEU A 16 7.84 25.80 59.18
CA LEU A 16 9.00 26.23 59.99
C LEU A 16 10.24 25.63 59.30
N ASN A 17 11.07 26.44 58.61
CA ASN A 17 12.28 27.14 59.12
C ASN A 17 13.34 26.14 59.62
N THR A 18 14.64 26.24 59.35
CA THR A 18 15.57 27.39 59.23
C THR A 18 16.93 26.76 58.85
N THR A 19 17.63 27.20 57.81
CA THR A 19 18.73 28.19 57.84
C THR A 19 20.09 27.67 58.31
N THR A 20 21.11 28.02 57.50
CA THR A 20 22.55 28.30 57.75
C THR A 20 23.43 27.50 56.80
N MET A 21 24.50 28.00 56.19
CA MET A 21 25.10 29.34 56.14
C MET A 21 26.01 29.36 54.90
N ALA A 22 26.21 30.55 54.34
CA ALA A 22 27.16 30.85 53.28
C ALA A 22 28.54 31.19 53.87
N ALA A 23 29.61 30.99 53.09
CA ALA A 23 30.82 31.84 52.96
C ALA A 23 31.91 31.06 52.19
N MET A 24 32.24 31.47 50.97
CA MET A 24 33.40 32.32 50.63
C MET A 24 34.76 31.67 50.91
N ASN A 25 35.52 31.39 49.84
CA ASN A 25 36.91 31.84 49.75
C ASN A 25 37.44 31.78 48.31
N GLN A 26 37.79 32.96 47.79
CA GLN A 26 38.74 33.16 46.70
C GLN A 26 40.15 33.01 47.29
N PHE A 27 41.06 32.31 46.61
CA PHE A 27 42.49 32.52 46.75
C PHE A 27 43.19 32.37 45.40
N ARG A 28 43.81 33.46 44.98
CA ARG A 28 44.77 33.58 43.87
C ARG A 28 46.16 33.59 44.52
N MET A 29 47.08 32.71 44.12
CA MET A 29 48.49 33.05 43.87
C MET A 29 49.38 31.85 43.52
N ALA A 30 50.40 32.19 42.72
CA ALA A 30 51.73 31.61 42.60
C ALA A 30 51.94 30.37 41.72
N ALA A 31 52.54 30.67 40.56
CA ALA A 31 53.32 29.77 39.73
C ALA A 31 54.44 29.08 40.51
N ARG A 32 54.64 27.78 40.23
CA ARG A 32 55.93 27.09 40.31
C ARG A 32 55.94 25.96 39.28
N GLY A 33 56.93 26.01 38.40
CA GLY A 33 57.12 25.02 37.36
C GLY A 33 57.57 23.68 37.92
N CYS A 34 56.96 22.61 37.41
CA CYS A 34 57.53 21.28 37.42
C CYS A 34 57.28 20.67 36.04
N ARG A 35 58.36 20.48 35.28
CA ARG A 35 58.38 19.67 34.07
C ARG A 35 58.12 18.22 34.49
N ALA A 36 56.92 17.71 34.22
CA ALA A 36 56.60 16.29 34.32
C ALA A 36 56.35 15.75 32.92
N ALA A 37 57.11 14.73 32.54
CA ALA A 37 57.07 14.09 31.23
C ALA A 37 55.68 13.49 30.95
N THR A 38 54.93 14.10 30.04
CA THR A 38 53.69 13.52 29.50
C THR A 38 54.03 12.39 28.53
N ARG A 39 53.84 11.16 29.01
CA ARG A 39 53.72 9.95 28.19
C ARG A 39 52.60 10.20 27.18
N SER A 40 52.93 10.26 25.88
CA SER A 40 51.95 10.32 24.80
C SER A 40 51.06 9.09 24.86
N ARG A 41 49.83 9.24 25.38
CA ARG A 41 48.74 8.32 25.07
C ARG A 41 48.25 8.72 23.68
N ASN A 42 48.67 7.96 22.67
CA ASN A 42 48.04 7.96 21.36
C ASN A 42 46.59 7.48 21.51
N ILE A 43 45.69 8.38 21.90
CA ILE A 43 44.25 8.18 21.74
C ILE A 43 44.01 8.43 20.25
N ARG A 44 43.87 7.35 19.48
CA ARG A 44 43.34 7.46 18.12
C ARG A 44 41.96 8.10 18.25
N PRO A 45 41.69 9.27 17.63
CA PRO A 45 40.33 9.76 17.56
C PRO A 45 39.55 8.73 16.75
N PHE A 46 38.61 8.03 17.39
CA PHE A 46 37.59 7.30 16.65
C PHE A 46 36.86 8.35 15.82
N SER A 47 37.00 8.28 14.50
CA SER A 47 36.17 9.03 13.58
C SER A 47 34.73 8.55 13.79
N THR A 48 33.95 9.28 14.59
CA THR A 48 32.51 9.12 14.60
C THR A 48 32.01 9.68 13.28
N THR A 49 31.72 8.82 12.31
CA THR A 49 30.93 9.22 11.15
C THR A 49 29.60 9.77 11.68
N SER A 50 29.31 11.04 11.37
CA SER A 50 28.03 11.67 11.72
C SER A 50 26.89 10.78 11.23
N ARG A 51 25.87 10.55 12.07
CA ARG A 51 24.67 9.83 11.65
C ARG A 51 24.11 10.53 10.41
N ARG A 52 24.05 9.82 9.29
CA ARG A 52 23.59 10.36 8.00
C ARG A 52 22.06 10.29 7.94
N SER A 53 21.40 10.93 8.89
CA SER A 53 19.94 11.03 8.96
C SER A 53 19.48 12.15 8.04
N GLU A 54 19.61 11.92 6.73
CA GLU A 54 19.26 12.87 5.67
C GLU A 54 18.00 12.38 4.93
N ILE A 55 17.11 13.31 4.59
CA ILE A 55 15.98 13.06 3.68
C ILE A 55 16.40 13.58 2.30
N LEU A 56 16.44 12.69 1.32
CA LEU A 56 16.84 12.98 -0.06
C LEU A 56 15.62 12.97 -0.99
N GLU A 57 15.75 13.63 -2.15
CA GLU A 57 14.68 13.71 -3.14
C GLU A 57 14.57 12.45 -3.99
N VAL A 58 13.35 11.92 -4.15
CA VAL A 58 13.07 10.72 -4.97
C VAL A 58 13.45 10.92 -6.44
N SER A 59 13.44 12.16 -6.94
CA SER A 59 13.81 12.48 -8.32
C SER A 59 15.25 12.09 -8.67
N THR A 60 16.15 12.02 -7.68
CA THR A 60 17.56 11.62 -7.87
C THR A 60 17.74 10.11 -8.05
N LEU A 61 16.71 9.32 -7.75
CA LEU A 61 16.76 7.87 -7.89
C LEU A 61 16.77 7.44 -9.36
N PRO A 62 17.36 6.29 -9.69
CA PRO A 62 17.29 5.74 -11.04
C PRO A 62 15.84 5.35 -11.38
N ASP A 63 15.54 5.27 -12.67
CA ASP A 63 14.20 4.89 -13.13
C ASP A 63 13.81 3.47 -12.72
N ARG A 64 12.49 3.31 -12.59
CA ARG A 64 11.82 2.10 -12.12
C ARG A 64 12.18 0.89 -12.97
N ILE A 65 12.44 -0.22 -12.29
CA ILE A 65 12.51 -1.57 -12.83
C ILE A 65 11.09 -2.12 -12.93
N ILE A 66 10.68 -2.49 -14.14
CA ILE A 66 9.39 -3.12 -14.38
C ILE A 66 9.60 -4.64 -14.34
N PRO A 67 8.95 -5.37 -13.42
CA PRO A 67 9.03 -6.83 -13.37
C PRO A 67 8.20 -7.48 -14.48
N HIS A 68 8.54 -8.73 -14.81
CA HIS A 68 7.72 -9.58 -15.66
C HIS A 68 6.86 -10.52 -14.81
N TYR A 69 5.67 -10.83 -15.30
CA TYR A 69 4.76 -11.77 -14.65
C TYR A 69 4.51 -12.96 -15.58
N GLN A 70 5.08 -14.11 -15.23
CA GLN A 70 5.00 -15.32 -16.04
C GLN A 70 3.81 -16.16 -15.60
N GLN A 71 2.94 -16.50 -16.54
CA GLN A 71 1.85 -17.45 -16.30
C GLN A 71 2.42 -18.88 -16.35
N THR A 72 2.05 -19.70 -15.38
CA THR A 72 2.42 -21.12 -15.33
C THR A 72 1.20 -21.97 -15.67
N SER A 73 1.39 -23.16 -16.25
CA SER A 73 0.28 -24.09 -16.54
C SER A 73 -0.34 -24.71 -15.28
N THR A 74 0.41 -24.73 -14.17
CA THR A 74 0.03 -25.41 -12.92
C THR A 74 -0.66 -24.51 -11.91
N SER A 75 -0.71 -23.20 -12.15
CA SER A 75 -1.20 -22.20 -11.19
C SER A 75 -1.97 -21.12 -11.95
N SER A 76 -3.12 -20.75 -11.40
CA SER A 76 -3.94 -19.61 -11.78
C SER A 76 -3.29 -18.27 -11.46
N LEU A 77 -2.27 -18.28 -10.58
CA LEU A 77 -1.49 -17.12 -10.18
C LEU A 77 -0.30 -16.89 -11.11
N LEU A 78 0.13 -15.65 -11.20
CA LEU A 78 1.32 -15.29 -11.97
C LEU A 78 2.57 -15.44 -11.11
N SER A 79 3.70 -15.76 -11.73
CA SER A 79 5.00 -15.85 -11.06
C SER A 79 5.80 -14.57 -11.31
N LEU A 80 6.27 -13.91 -10.26
CA LEU A 80 7.05 -12.68 -10.32
C LEU A 80 8.48 -12.97 -10.83
N GLN A 81 8.94 -12.21 -11.81
CA GLN A 81 10.28 -12.32 -12.38
C GLN A 81 10.93 -10.94 -12.45
N TRP A 82 12.01 -10.74 -11.69
CA TRP A 82 12.78 -9.51 -11.75
C TRP A 82 13.84 -9.58 -12.86
N PRO A 83 13.87 -8.65 -13.83
CA PRO A 83 14.94 -8.61 -14.82
C PRO A 83 16.30 -8.26 -14.18
N ARG A 84 16.27 -7.55 -13.05
CA ARG A 84 17.41 -7.22 -12.18
C ARG A 84 16.89 -6.94 -10.77
N PRO A 85 17.72 -7.02 -9.72
CA PRO A 85 17.25 -6.85 -8.34
C PRO A 85 16.54 -5.49 -8.17
N PRO A 86 15.37 -5.44 -7.51
CA PRO A 86 14.68 -4.18 -7.25
C PRO A 86 15.54 -3.31 -6.33
N ARG A 87 15.49 -1.98 -6.52
CA ARG A 87 16.35 -1.01 -5.84
C ARG A 87 15.57 0.01 -5.04
N ASN A 88 14.44 0.49 -5.57
CA ASN A 88 13.67 1.60 -5.01
C ASN A 88 12.39 1.07 -4.37
N ILE A 89 12.35 1.04 -3.04
CA ILE A 89 11.30 0.38 -2.27
C ILE A 89 10.48 1.41 -1.51
N LEU A 90 9.19 1.53 -1.84
CA LEU A 90 8.27 2.40 -1.13
C LEU A 90 7.72 1.67 0.11
N LEU A 91 7.99 2.20 1.30
CA LEU A 91 7.46 1.67 2.56
C LEU A 91 6.27 2.51 3.03
N MET A 92 5.13 1.86 3.22
CA MET A 92 3.86 2.49 3.57
C MET A 92 3.29 1.91 4.87
N PRO A 93 3.71 2.42 6.03
CA PRO A 93 3.07 2.08 7.29
C PRO A 93 1.68 2.73 7.42
N LYS A 94 0.78 2.06 8.15
CA LYS A 94 -0.49 2.64 8.61
C LYS A 94 -0.22 3.90 9.45
N LEU A 95 -0.92 4.98 9.12
CA LEU A 95 -0.81 6.25 9.83
C LEU A 95 -1.37 6.17 11.26
N HIS A 96 -0.86 7.02 12.13
CA HIS A 96 -1.28 7.16 13.52
C HIS A 96 -1.28 5.85 14.33
N ALA A 97 -0.44 4.89 13.93
CA ALA A 97 -0.32 3.58 14.58
C ALA A 97 1.13 3.35 15.05
N PRO A 98 1.49 3.76 16.28
CA PRO A 98 2.88 3.74 16.75
C PRO A 98 3.55 2.36 16.64
N LYS A 99 2.82 1.28 16.94
CA LYS A 99 3.32 -0.10 16.79
C LYS A 99 3.73 -0.42 15.35
N VAL A 100 2.97 0.07 14.38
CA VAL A 100 3.26 -0.14 12.94
C VAL A 100 4.47 0.68 12.53
N THR A 101 4.58 1.93 12.99
CA THR A 101 5.76 2.77 12.75
C THR A 101 7.04 2.13 13.29
N LEU A 102 7.01 1.55 14.49
CA LEU A 102 8.16 0.83 15.06
C LEU A 102 8.56 -0.38 14.21
N SER A 103 7.60 -1.18 13.75
CA SER A 103 7.84 -2.29 12.85
C SER A 103 8.37 -1.84 11.48
N ALA A 104 7.92 -0.70 10.96
CA ALA A 104 8.47 -0.12 9.74
C ALA A 104 9.93 0.29 9.90
N VAL A 105 10.29 0.87 11.05
CA VAL A 105 11.70 1.19 11.38
C VAL A 105 12.53 -0.10 11.53
N GLU A 106 12.00 -1.13 12.18
CA GLU A 106 12.67 -2.44 12.29
C GLU A 106 12.94 -3.05 10.91
N PHE A 107 11.91 -3.06 10.05
CA PHE A 107 12.01 -3.57 8.68
C PHE A 107 13.01 -2.77 7.85
N ALA A 108 12.96 -1.44 7.91
CA ALA A 108 13.89 -0.55 7.21
C ALA A 108 15.35 -0.82 7.62
N LYS A 109 15.61 -1.00 8.92
CA LYS A 109 16.94 -1.38 9.43
C LYS A 109 17.36 -2.75 8.93
N HIS A 110 16.46 -3.73 8.96
CA HIS A 110 16.76 -5.07 8.45
C HIS A 110 17.15 -5.04 6.97
N ILE A 111 16.38 -4.33 6.14
CA ILE A 111 16.65 -4.20 4.71
C ILE A 111 18.01 -3.53 4.49
N HIS A 112 18.23 -2.37 5.11
CA HIS A 112 19.48 -1.63 4.93
C HIS A 112 20.73 -2.44 5.33
N THR A 113 20.65 -3.21 6.43
CA THR A 113 21.78 -4.04 6.90
C THR A 113 22.03 -5.26 5.99
N ASN A 114 20.98 -5.88 5.46
CA ASN A 114 21.09 -7.16 4.76
C ASN A 114 21.16 -7.03 3.24
N TYR A 115 20.69 -5.93 2.67
CA TYR A 115 20.55 -5.72 1.23
C TYR A 115 21.16 -4.35 0.87
N PRO A 116 22.49 -4.27 0.73
CA PRO A 116 23.17 -3.02 0.43
C PRO A 116 22.75 -2.51 -0.96
N GLY A 117 22.65 -1.18 -1.09
CA GLY A 117 22.27 -0.53 -2.35
C GLY A 117 20.76 -0.34 -2.58
N LEU A 118 19.92 -0.73 -1.61
CA LEU A 118 18.49 -0.42 -1.62
C LEU A 118 18.21 1.01 -1.16
N ASN A 119 17.32 1.66 -1.89
CA ASN A 119 16.79 2.99 -1.60
C ASN A 119 15.41 2.85 -0.95
N LEU A 120 15.31 3.27 0.31
CA LEU A 120 14.05 3.27 1.05
C LEU A 120 13.32 4.59 0.86
N VAL A 121 12.14 4.53 0.26
CA VAL A 121 11.28 5.66 -0.06
C VAL A 121 10.08 5.68 0.88
N PHE A 122 9.69 6.87 1.32
CA PHE A 122 8.51 7.11 2.17
C PHE A 122 7.73 8.32 1.67
N GLU A 123 6.48 8.43 2.08
CA GLU A 123 5.73 9.69 1.97
C GLU A 123 6.34 10.75 2.89
N ALA A 124 6.29 12.04 2.50
CA ALA A 124 6.97 13.13 3.20
C ALA A 124 6.70 13.19 4.71
N HIS A 125 5.43 13.08 5.12
CA HIS A 125 5.04 13.09 6.54
C HIS A 125 5.55 11.86 7.30
N VAL A 126 5.58 10.68 6.67
CA VAL A 126 6.15 9.47 7.29
C VAL A 126 7.66 9.63 7.43
N ALA A 127 8.34 10.11 6.39
CA ALA A 127 9.78 10.37 6.41
C ALA A 127 10.16 11.31 7.55
N GLN A 128 9.44 12.43 7.71
CA GLN A 128 9.62 13.38 8.81
C GLN A 128 9.46 12.74 10.19
N SER A 129 8.52 11.80 10.35
CA SER A 129 8.30 11.13 11.63
C SER A 129 9.37 10.08 11.97
N ILE A 130 10.03 9.46 10.99
CA ILE A 130 10.92 8.30 11.23
C ILE A 130 12.40 8.58 10.98
N HIS A 131 12.77 9.68 10.31
CA HIS A 131 14.15 9.89 9.88
C HIS A 131 15.16 9.89 11.04
N GLU A 132 14.78 10.40 12.22
CA GLU A 132 15.65 10.40 13.41
C GLU A 132 15.94 8.99 13.94
N SER A 133 15.03 8.05 13.69
CA SER A 133 15.14 6.66 14.14
C SER A 133 15.99 5.79 13.19
N LEU A 134 16.36 6.31 12.02
CA LEU A 134 17.11 5.62 10.98
C LEU A 134 18.52 6.21 10.85
N PRO A 135 19.58 5.36 10.96
CA PRO A 135 20.97 5.85 10.95
C PRO A 135 21.54 6.08 9.53
N PHE A 136 20.69 6.11 8.51
CA PHE A 136 21.06 6.15 7.08
C PHE A 136 20.07 7.05 6.31
N PRO A 137 20.45 7.53 5.11
CA PRO A 137 19.58 8.43 4.34
C PRO A 137 18.34 7.69 3.82
N ILE A 138 17.21 8.41 3.81
CA ILE A 138 15.94 7.96 3.24
C ILE A 138 15.47 8.91 2.15
N TYR A 139 14.55 8.47 1.31
CA TYR A 139 14.03 9.26 0.20
C TYR A 139 12.57 9.64 0.43
N ALA A 140 12.22 10.87 0.10
CA ALA A 140 10.86 11.36 0.06
C ALA A 140 10.67 12.28 -1.14
N THR A 141 9.42 12.66 -1.40
CA THR A 141 9.06 13.62 -2.44
C THR A 141 7.99 14.53 -1.90
N ASP A 142 7.92 15.75 -2.44
CA ASP A 142 6.82 16.67 -2.16
C ASP A 142 5.46 15.99 -2.48
N PRO A 143 4.44 16.16 -1.61
CA PRO A 143 3.07 15.76 -1.91
C PRO A 143 2.54 16.15 -3.29
N SER A 144 2.96 17.27 -3.87
CA SER A 144 2.50 17.74 -5.18
C SER A 144 2.92 16.82 -6.33
N ASP A 145 4.14 16.29 -6.28
CA ASP A 145 4.76 15.51 -7.36
C ASP A 145 4.73 14.00 -7.09
N CYS A 146 4.21 13.61 -5.93
CA CYS A 146 4.21 12.25 -5.40
C CYS A 146 3.71 11.20 -6.40
N ALA A 147 2.53 11.39 -7.01
CA ALA A 147 1.95 10.42 -7.92
C ALA A 147 2.80 10.19 -9.18
N VAL A 148 3.45 11.24 -9.70
CA VAL A 148 4.27 11.17 -10.92
C VAL A 148 5.64 10.58 -10.61
N GLN A 149 6.29 11.03 -9.54
CA GLN A 149 7.61 10.54 -9.15
C GLN A 149 7.54 9.07 -8.71
N PHE A 150 6.53 8.70 -7.92
CA PHE A 150 6.42 7.31 -7.46
C PHE A 150 6.17 6.34 -8.61
N ALA A 151 5.30 6.69 -9.56
CA ALA A 151 5.05 5.85 -10.73
C ALA A 151 6.31 5.58 -11.57
N LYS A 152 7.21 6.59 -11.66
CA LYS A 152 8.45 6.53 -12.45
C LYS A 152 9.63 5.89 -11.72
N LYS A 153 9.65 5.93 -10.38
CA LYS A 153 10.84 5.55 -9.60
C LYS A 153 10.68 4.30 -8.75
N ILE A 154 9.47 3.92 -8.32
CA ILE A 154 9.27 2.84 -7.34
C ILE A 154 9.23 1.46 -8.00
N ASP A 155 10.11 0.57 -7.60
CA ASP A 155 10.19 -0.81 -8.11
C ASP A 155 9.18 -1.72 -7.42
N LEU A 156 9.02 -1.56 -6.11
CA LEU A 156 8.18 -2.39 -5.25
C LEU A 156 7.56 -1.53 -4.13
N VAL A 157 6.30 -1.81 -3.79
CA VAL A 157 5.64 -1.20 -2.64
C VAL A 157 5.50 -2.23 -1.53
N THR A 158 5.86 -1.86 -0.31
CA THR A 158 5.60 -2.66 0.90
C THR A 158 4.65 -1.93 1.82
N THR A 159 3.52 -2.56 2.15
CA THR A 159 2.52 -2.00 3.07
C THR A 159 2.58 -2.69 4.42
N MET A 160 2.37 -1.94 5.51
CA MET A 160 2.28 -2.48 6.86
C MET A 160 1.02 -1.95 7.53
N GLY A 161 0.04 -2.82 7.78
CA GLY A 161 -1.27 -2.39 8.28
C GLY A 161 -2.39 -3.35 7.90
N GLY A 162 -3.48 -2.81 7.36
CA GLY A 162 -4.61 -3.59 6.87
C GLY A 162 -5.03 -3.15 5.48
N ASP A 163 -6.24 -3.53 5.06
CA ASP A 163 -6.74 -3.32 3.69
C ASP A 163 -6.69 -1.86 3.24
N GLY A 164 -7.05 -0.91 4.13
CA GLY A 164 -6.97 0.52 3.84
C GLY A 164 -5.55 1.01 3.49
N THR A 165 -4.50 0.34 3.99
CA THR A 165 -3.11 0.67 3.64
C THR A 165 -2.77 0.22 2.22
N ILE A 166 -3.31 -0.92 1.79
CA ILE A 166 -3.17 -1.45 0.42
C ILE A 166 -3.94 -0.56 -0.58
N LEU A 167 -5.17 -0.16 -0.24
CA LEU A 167 -5.95 0.78 -1.06
C LEU A 167 -5.25 2.13 -1.19
N ARG A 168 -4.69 2.64 -0.08
CA ARG A 168 -3.88 3.85 -0.11
C ARG A 168 -2.68 3.70 -1.04
N ALA A 169 -1.93 2.61 -0.92
CA ALA A 169 -0.79 2.32 -1.78
C ALA A 169 -1.15 2.33 -3.25
N ALA A 170 -2.20 1.60 -3.65
CA ALA A 170 -2.64 1.59 -5.03
C ALA A 170 -3.20 2.94 -5.51
N SER A 171 -3.84 3.70 -4.63
CA SER A 171 -4.38 5.01 -4.99
C SER A 171 -3.31 6.03 -5.39
N LEU A 172 -2.05 5.86 -4.92
CA LEU A 172 -0.90 6.66 -5.37
C LEU A 172 -0.60 6.43 -6.87
N PHE A 173 -1.01 5.29 -7.41
CA PHE A 173 -0.86 4.91 -8.81
C PHE A 173 -2.20 4.92 -9.58
N SER A 174 -3.23 5.58 -9.03
CA SER A 174 -4.59 5.59 -9.61
C SER A 174 -4.70 6.27 -10.97
N THR A 175 -3.74 7.11 -11.37
CA THR A 175 -3.69 7.77 -12.68
C THR A 175 -2.79 7.06 -13.68
N HIS A 176 -2.14 5.96 -13.27
CA HIS A 176 -1.17 5.22 -14.08
C HIS A 176 -1.65 3.79 -14.32
N ASN A 177 -1.32 3.24 -15.49
CA ASN A 177 -1.70 1.86 -15.87
C ASN A 177 -0.77 0.80 -15.25
N SER A 178 0.41 1.21 -14.75
CA SER A 178 1.41 0.29 -14.18
C SER A 178 1.58 0.55 -12.69
N VAL A 179 1.09 -0.38 -11.87
CA VAL A 179 1.27 -0.38 -10.42
C VAL A 179 2.45 -1.29 -10.06
N PRO A 180 3.40 -0.88 -9.20
CA PRO A 180 4.45 -1.78 -8.72
C PRO A 180 3.85 -2.95 -7.92
N PRO A 181 4.51 -4.13 -7.87
CA PRO A 181 4.06 -5.20 -6.99
C PRO A 181 3.94 -4.71 -5.55
N ILE A 182 2.84 -5.11 -4.90
CA ILE A 182 2.54 -4.76 -3.53
C ILE A 182 2.80 -5.98 -2.65
N LEU A 183 3.80 -5.89 -1.78
CA LEU A 183 4.05 -6.83 -0.69
C LEU A 183 3.36 -6.31 0.57
N SER A 184 2.32 -7.00 1.03
CA SER A 184 1.51 -6.52 2.16
C SER A 184 1.76 -7.33 3.45
N PHE A 185 2.06 -6.61 4.53
CA PHE A 185 2.17 -7.16 5.88
C PHE A 185 0.96 -6.76 6.72
N SER A 186 0.20 -7.76 7.15
CA SER A 186 -0.92 -7.59 8.08
C SER A 186 -0.40 -7.29 9.48
N MET A 187 -0.90 -6.19 10.05
CA MET A 187 -0.59 -5.72 11.40
C MET A 187 -1.85 -5.19 12.08
N GLY A 188 -2.21 -5.80 13.22
CA GLY A 188 -3.44 -5.47 13.95
C GLY A 188 -4.56 -6.43 13.58
N THR A 189 -5.78 -5.91 13.37
CA THR A 189 -6.91 -6.70 12.87
C THR A 189 -6.58 -7.24 11.48
N LEU A 190 -6.65 -8.56 11.32
CA LEU A 190 -6.35 -9.23 10.07
C LEU A 190 -7.35 -8.76 8.98
N GLY A 191 -6.84 -8.32 7.83
CA GLY A 191 -7.61 -7.78 6.70
C GLY A 191 -7.66 -8.78 5.54
N PHE A 192 -8.61 -8.62 4.62
CA PHE A 192 -8.88 -9.56 3.53
C PHE A 192 -7.85 -9.50 2.39
N LEU A 193 -7.06 -8.42 2.31
CA LEU A 193 -6.07 -8.20 1.25
C LEU A 193 -4.62 -8.40 1.72
N GLY A 194 -4.40 -8.45 3.05
CA GLY A 194 -3.08 -8.57 3.67
C GLY A 194 -2.69 -10.02 3.93
N GLU A 195 -1.79 -10.56 3.12
CA GLU A 195 -1.48 -12.01 3.11
C GLU A 195 -0.42 -12.42 4.15
N TRP A 196 0.60 -11.58 4.37
CA TRP A 196 1.74 -11.95 5.19
C TRP A 196 1.60 -11.39 6.60
N ARG A 197 1.79 -12.21 7.63
CA ARG A 197 1.95 -11.69 8.99
C ARG A 197 3.33 -11.03 9.10
N PHE A 198 3.40 -9.91 9.85
CA PHE A 198 4.67 -9.18 9.98
C PHE A 198 5.79 -10.02 10.60
N ASP A 199 5.50 -10.97 11.49
CA ASP A 199 6.51 -11.89 12.06
C ASP A 199 7.34 -12.66 11.01
N GLN A 200 6.80 -12.83 9.80
CA GLN A 200 7.43 -13.52 8.68
C GLN A 200 8.11 -12.57 7.69
N TYR A 201 8.26 -11.27 8.01
CA TYR A 201 8.74 -10.25 7.06
C TYR A 201 10.07 -10.61 6.40
N LYS A 202 10.98 -11.27 7.11
CA LYS A 202 12.31 -11.66 6.59
C LYS A 202 12.19 -12.68 5.46
N SER A 203 11.34 -13.69 5.64
CA SER A 203 11.15 -14.74 4.63
C SER A 203 10.37 -14.19 3.44
N ALA A 204 9.28 -13.48 3.70
CA ALA A 204 8.44 -12.87 2.67
C ALA A 204 9.23 -11.89 1.79
N TRP A 205 10.03 -11.02 2.42
CA TRP A 205 10.90 -10.10 1.72
C TRP A 205 11.93 -10.83 0.86
N ARG A 206 12.63 -11.82 1.42
CA ARG A 206 13.63 -12.59 0.69
C ARG A 206 13.03 -13.29 -0.53
N GLU A 207 11.87 -13.90 -0.36
CA GLU A 207 11.16 -14.58 -1.45
C GLU A 207 10.79 -13.61 -2.57
N CYS A 208 10.20 -12.46 -2.22
CA CYS A 208 9.81 -11.44 -3.18
C CYS A 208 11.01 -10.81 -3.90
N TYR A 209 12.06 -10.45 -3.15
CA TYR A 209 13.27 -9.81 -3.67
C TYR A 209 14.06 -10.74 -4.61
N MET A 210 14.11 -12.04 -4.30
CA MET A 210 14.86 -13.04 -5.08
C MET A 210 14.04 -13.70 -6.17
N SER A 211 12.77 -13.30 -6.33
CA SER A 211 11.85 -13.97 -7.23
C SER A 211 12.34 -13.92 -8.69
N GLY A 212 12.54 -15.10 -9.27
CA GLY A 212 12.99 -15.22 -10.65
C GLY A 212 14.49 -15.03 -10.88
N CYS A 213 15.30 -15.06 -9.81
CA CYS A 213 16.74 -14.97 -9.94
C CYS A 213 17.30 -16.19 -10.70
N PRO A 214 18.06 -15.99 -11.81
CA PRO A 214 18.60 -17.07 -12.62
C PRO A 214 19.84 -17.75 -12.03
N VAL A 215 20.37 -17.22 -10.92
CA VAL A 215 21.58 -17.76 -10.27
C VAL A 215 21.29 -19.19 -9.76
N PRO A 216 22.02 -20.21 -10.23
CA PRO A 216 21.85 -21.59 -9.79
C PRO A 216 22.11 -21.75 -8.28
N ALA A 217 21.30 -22.56 -7.60
CA ALA A 217 21.48 -22.85 -6.18
C ALA A 217 22.77 -23.66 -5.88
N GLU A 218 23.44 -24.20 -6.90
CA GLU A 218 24.64 -25.02 -6.75
C GLU A 218 25.91 -24.17 -6.54
N ASP A 219 25.89 -22.90 -7.00
CA ASP A 219 26.95 -21.90 -6.74
C ASP A 219 26.87 -21.28 -5.32
N LEU A 220 26.05 -21.86 -4.43
CA LEU A 220 25.85 -21.43 -3.03
C LEU A 220 26.95 -21.93 -2.07
N ALA A 221 27.84 -22.82 -2.51
CA ALA A 221 28.94 -23.29 -1.68
C ALA A 221 30.02 -22.20 -1.56
N ALA A 222 30.23 -21.71 -0.35
CA ALA A 222 31.36 -20.83 -0.03
C ALA A 222 32.70 -21.46 -0.49
N PRO A 223 33.76 -20.66 -0.76
CA PRO A 223 35.01 -21.16 -1.35
C PRO A 223 35.69 -22.30 -0.57
N HIS A 224 35.33 -22.51 0.71
CA HIS A 224 35.85 -23.60 1.54
C HIS A 224 35.24 -24.98 1.27
N THR A 225 34.14 -25.07 0.51
CA THR A 225 33.49 -26.36 0.19
C THR A 225 33.81 -26.85 -1.23
N GLN A 226 34.54 -26.07 -2.03
CA GLN A 226 34.92 -26.41 -3.41
C GLN A 226 36.06 -27.45 -3.50
N MET A 227 36.70 -27.81 -2.39
CA MET A 227 37.83 -28.76 -2.36
C MET A 227 37.41 -30.24 -2.48
N ALA A 228 36.12 -30.55 -2.64
CA ALA A 228 35.63 -31.94 -2.72
C ALA A 228 35.03 -32.33 -4.08
N SER A 229 34.99 -31.45 -5.08
CA SER A 229 34.42 -31.77 -6.40
C SER A 229 35.26 -31.24 -7.56
N THR A 230 36.55 -31.56 -7.57
CA THR A 230 37.36 -31.50 -8.79
C THR A 230 37.18 -32.79 -9.58
N ALA A 231 36.32 -32.76 -10.60
CA ALA A 231 36.50 -33.47 -11.88
C ALA A 231 35.29 -33.29 -12.79
N GLN A 232 35.15 -32.12 -13.42
CA GLN A 232 34.76 -31.99 -14.84
C GLN A 232 34.81 -30.50 -15.20
N GLN A 233 35.90 -30.10 -15.84
CA GLN A 233 36.01 -28.83 -16.54
C GLN A 233 35.07 -28.88 -17.75
N SER A 234 34.00 -28.09 -17.73
CA SER A 234 33.38 -27.57 -18.94
C SER A 234 33.70 -26.08 -19.02
N GLN A 235 34.47 -25.73 -20.05
CA GLN A 235 34.70 -24.36 -20.48
C GLN A 235 33.35 -23.76 -20.90
N THR A 236 32.87 -22.73 -20.22
CA THR A 236 31.90 -21.77 -20.77
C THR A 236 32.50 -20.38 -20.72
N SER A 237 33.04 -20.00 -21.88
CA SER A 237 33.39 -18.64 -22.27
C SER A 237 32.10 -17.86 -22.53
N ASP A 238 31.85 -16.85 -21.69
CA ASP A 238 31.05 -15.61 -21.88
C ASP A 238 30.30 -15.31 -20.57
N THR A 239 30.82 -14.35 -19.81
CA THR A 239 30.25 -13.93 -18.53
C THR A 239 29.02 -13.08 -18.80
N ASP A 240 27.83 -13.67 -18.67
CA ASP A 240 26.56 -13.02 -18.94
C ASP A 240 26.39 -11.77 -18.04
N PRO A 241 26.21 -10.54 -18.58
CA PRO A 241 26.16 -9.30 -17.80
C PRO A 241 25.06 -9.28 -16.72
N GLN A 242 24.03 -10.12 -16.88
CA GLN A 242 22.94 -10.27 -15.91
C GLN A 242 23.39 -10.95 -14.61
N LEU A 243 24.34 -11.89 -14.68
CA LEU A 243 24.84 -12.62 -13.50
C LEU A 243 25.62 -11.70 -12.55
N LEU A 244 26.41 -10.76 -13.11
CA LEU A 244 27.22 -9.80 -12.35
C LEU A 244 26.40 -8.89 -11.42
N GLN A 245 25.15 -8.61 -11.77
CA GLN A 245 24.27 -7.72 -10.98
C GLN A 245 23.69 -8.40 -9.73
N TRP A 246 23.66 -9.73 -9.71
CA TRP A 246 23.21 -10.54 -8.56
C TRP A 246 24.36 -11.00 -7.66
N ASP A 247 25.61 -10.72 -8.02
CA ASP A 247 26.82 -11.20 -7.33
C ASP A 247 26.90 -10.78 -5.86
N SER A 248 26.44 -9.58 -5.52
CA SER A 248 26.39 -9.10 -4.13
C SER A 248 25.38 -9.86 -3.25
N VAL A 249 24.53 -10.69 -3.86
CA VAL A 249 23.40 -11.38 -3.20
C VAL A 249 23.35 -12.89 -3.49
N ARG A 250 24.43 -13.43 -4.08
CA ARG A 250 24.57 -14.82 -4.56
C ARG A 250 24.14 -15.88 -3.52
N GLY A 251 24.50 -15.72 -2.25
CA GLY A 251 24.17 -16.65 -1.15
C GLY A 251 22.72 -16.65 -0.66
N LYS A 252 21.82 -15.89 -1.28
CA LYS A 252 20.41 -15.73 -0.86
C LYS A 252 19.40 -16.16 -1.93
N CYS A 253 19.87 -16.61 -3.10
CA CYS A 253 19.00 -17.11 -4.17
C CYS A 253 18.25 -18.37 -3.70
N MET A 254 16.98 -18.51 -4.09
CA MET A 254 16.15 -19.68 -3.77
C MET A 254 15.96 -20.63 -4.96
N GLY A 255 16.74 -20.42 -6.05
CA GLY A 255 16.64 -21.16 -7.30
C GLY A 255 15.50 -20.68 -8.21
N LEU A 256 15.56 -21.07 -9.48
CA LEU A 256 14.61 -20.68 -10.54
C LEU A 256 13.15 -21.07 -10.25
N ASN A 257 12.95 -22.13 -9.46
CA ASN A 257 11.62 -22.70 -9.21
C ASN A 257 10.87 -22.07 -8.02
N ARG A 258 11.52 -21.23 -7.21
CA ARG A 258 10.88 -20.52 -6.09
C ARG A 258 10.69 -19.05 -6.42
N SER A 259 9.67 -18.77 -7.22
CA SER A 259 9.20 -17.42 -7.49
C SER A 259 8.00 -17.08 -6.62
N SER A 260 7.93 -15.83 -6.16
CA SER A 260 6.76 -15.30 -5.50
C SER A 260 5.56 -15.30 -6.43
N LYS A 261 4.43 -15.73 -5.89
CA LYS A 261 3.15 -15.73 -6.60
C LYS A 261 2.50 -14.35 -6.54
N ILE A 262 1.83 -13.99 -7.62
CA ILE A 262 1.18 -12.70 -7.83
C ILE A 262 -0.28 -12.94 -8.17
N LEU A 263 -1.15 -12.37 -7.34
CA LEU A 263 -2.55 -12.19 -7.64
C LEU A 263 -2.71 -10.81 -8.30
N LEU A 264 -3.07 -10.81 -9.59
CA LEU A 264 -3.34 -9.58 -10.32
C LEU A 264 -4.80 -9.15 -10.11
N ARG A 265 -5.01 -8.14 -9.26
CA ARG A 265 -6.35 -7.65 -8.94
C ARG A 265 -6.84 -6.65 -10.01
N ASN A 266 -8.07 -6.82 -10.47
CA ASN A 266 -8.69 -5.92 -11.45
C ASN A 266 -8.92 -4.53 -10.85
N ARG A 267 -8.87 -3.48 -11.68
CA ARG A 267 -9.30 -2.12 -11.34
C ARG A 267 -10.51 -1.70 -12.16
N LEU A 268 -11.31 -0.79 -11.63
CA LEU A 268 -12.29 -0.03 -12.40
C LEU A 268 -11.62 1.21 -12.96
N ARG A 269 -11.96 1.56 -14.19
CA ARG A 269 -11.63 2.81 -14.86
C ARG A 269 -12.83 3.74 -14.78
N VAL A 270 -12.61 4.94 -14.27
CA VAL A 270 -13.65 5.93 -13.97
C VAL A 270 -13.42 7.20 -14.77
N GLY A 271 -14.45 7.60 -15.50
CA GLY A 271 -14.52 8.91 -16.15
C GLY A 271 -15.74 9.66 -15.64
N ILE A 272 -15.53 10.88 -15.16
CA ILE A 272 -16.61 11.77 -14.74
C ILE A 272 -16.74 12.86 -15.81
N TYR A 273 -17.94 13.03 -16.33
CA TYR A 273 -18.23 13.90 -17.45
C TYR A 273 -19.23 14.97 -17.05
N ASP A 274 -18.95 16.21 -17.46
CA ASP A 274 -19.84 17.34 -17.25
C ASP A 274 -21.08 17.27 -18.15
N SER A 275 -22.01 18.23 -18.00
CA SER A 275 -23.22 18.30 -18.82
C SER A 275 -22.98 18.54 -20.31
N GLN A 276 -21.76 18.93 -20.69
CA GLN A 276 -21.33 19.11 -22.08
C GLN A 276 -20.60 17.86 -22.61
N GLY A 277 -20.50 16.79 -21.81
CA GLY A 277 -19.81 15.56 -22.17
C GLY A 277 -18.29 15.66 -22.12
N ARG A 278 -17.72 16.70 -21.48
CA ARG A 278 -16.27 16.82 -21.28
C ARG A 278 -15.87 16.07 -20.03
N ASN A 279 -14.81 15.28 -20.13
CA ASN A 279 -14.27 14.58 -18.98
C ASN A 279 -13.51 15.59 -18.09
N ILE A 280 -13.86 15.62 -16.80
CA ILE A 280 -13.34 16.57 -15.82
C ILE A 280 -12.38 15.94 -14.81
N ASN A 281 -11.91 14.70 -15.03
CA ASN A 281 -11.06 13.96 -14.09
C ASN A 281 -9.85 14.74 -13.56
N GLU A 282 -9.24 15.60 -14.39
CA GLU A 282 -8.09 16.44 -14.03
C GLU A 282 -8.44 17.48 -12.94
N GLN A 283 -9.71 17.85 -12.83
CA GLN A 283 -10.22 18.83 -11.85
C GLN A 283 -10.61 18.15 -10.53
N LEU A 284 -10.51 16.82 -10.42
CA LEU A 284 -11.05 15.99 -9.32
C LEU A 284 -10.00 15.57 -8.29
N THR A 285 -9.07 16.47 -7.99
CA THR A 285 -8.08 16.27 -6.92
C THR A 285 -8.81 15.90 -5.62
N PRO A 286 -8.28 14.97 -4.80
CA PRO A 286 -9.03 14.43 -3.66
C PRO A 286 -9.33 15.52 -2.63
N THR A 287 -10.60 15.82 -2.40
CA THR A 287 -11.06 16.57 -1.23
C THR A 287 -11.18 15.59 -0.05
N SER A 288 -10.09 15.34 0.67
CA SER A 288 -10.14 14.50 1.87
C SER A 288 -10.73 15.29 3.05
N MET A 289 -12.01 15.05 3.35
CA MET A 289 -12.61 15.41 4.66
C MET A 289 -12.39 14.32 5.73
N ALA A 290 -11.49 13.36 5.48
CA ALA A 290 -11.17 12.28 6.42
C ALA A 290 -9.98 12.60 7.35
N GLU A 291 -9.14 13.60 7.02
CA GLU A 291 -7.99 13.99 7.85
C GLU A 291 -7.78 15.52 7.77
N PRO A 292 -8.30 16.30 8.74
CA PRO A 292 -8.30 17.76 8.69
C PRO A 292 -6.91 18.41 8.91
N ASP A 293 -5.89 17.64 9.31
CA ASP A 293 -4.57 18.15 9.71
C ASP A 293 -3.48 18.00 8.64
N LEU A 294 -3.81 17.45 7.46
CA LEU A 294 -2.87 17.37 6.35
C LEU A 294 -3.13 18.54 5.40
N GLY A 295 -2.20 19.50 5.43
CA GLY A 295 -2.15 20.61 4.49
C GLY A 295 -2.43 20.14 3.06
N THR A 296 -3.34 20.85 2.42
CA THR A 296 -3.69 20.70 1.02
C THR A 296 -2.43 20.94 0.16
N PRO A 297 -2.16 20.17 -0.90
CA PRO A 297 -1.22 20.63 -1.91
C PRO A 297 -1.83 21.87 -2.61
N PRO A 298 -1.16 23.04 -2.60
CA PRO A 298 -1.51 24.11 -3.49
C PRO A 298 -1.11 23.71 -4.92
N ILE A 299 -2.07 23.78 -5.82
CA ILE A 299 -1.99 23.95 -7.28
C ILE A 299 -0.54 23.95 -7.83
N ALA A 300 -0.11 22.80 -8.36
CA ALA A 300 0.79 22.82 -9.51
C ALA A 300 -0.10 23.01 -10.74
N HIS A 301 -0.03 24.19 -11.35
CA HIS A 301 -0.49 24.36 -12.73
C HIS A 301 0.25 23.33 -13.56
N ALA A 302 -0.44 22.24 -13.92
CA ALA A 302 0.07 21.30 -14.90
C ALA A 302 0.44 22.11 -16.14
N HIS A 303 1.74 22.22 -16.38
CA HIS A 303 2.26 22.75 -17.63
C HIS A 303 1.51 22.02 -18.75
N ARG A 304 0.87 22.80 -19.63
CA ARG A 304 0.33 22.34 -20.89
C ARG A 304 1.49 21.83 -21.75
N SER A 305 1.98 20.62 -21.47
CA SER A 305 2.81 19.85 -22.39
C SER A 305 1.88 18.88 -23.11
N SER A 306 1.51 19.29 -24.32
CA SER A 306 0.80 18.55 -25.34
C SER A 306 1.35 17.13 -25.57
N SER A 307 0.49 16.10 -25.52
CA SER A 307 0.41 15.02 -26.55
C SER A 307 -0.50 13.81 -26.21
N SER A 308 -1.50 13.91 -25.33
CA SER A 308 -2.56 12.88 -25.27
C SER A 308 -3.94 13.51 -25.16
N SER A 309 -4.77 13.28 -26.18
CA SER A 309 -6.14 13.82 -26.33
C SER A 309 -7.18 13.20 -25.39
N ILE A 310 -6.75 12.39 -24.42
CA ILE A 310 -7.62 11.68 -23.47
C ILE A 310 -7.20 12.09 -22.06
N PRO A 311 -8.07 12.75 -21.27
CA PRO A 311 -7.77 13.08 -19.89
C PRO A 311 -7.53 11.80 -19.07
N PRO A 312 -6.63 11.84 -18.07
CA PRO A 312 -6.25 10.67 -17.29
C PRO A 312 -7.47 10.03 -16.61
N SER A 313 -7.64 8.74 -16.81
CA SER A 313 -8.67 7.97 -16.13
C SER A 313 -8.30 7.74 -14.67
N ILE A 314 -9.26 7.92 -13.78
CA ILE A 314 -9.08 7.58 -12.36
C ILE A 314 -9.36 6.09 -12.21
N HIS A 315 -8.52 5.37 -11.47
CA HIS A 315 -8.72 3.95 -11.21
C HIS A 315 -9.16 3.68 -9.76
N ALA A 316 -10.04 2.70 -9.59
CA ALA A 316 -10.50 2.19 -8.30
C ALA A 316 -10.15 0.71 -8.16
N ILE A 317 -9.67 0.28 -6.99
CA ILE A 317 -9.46 -1.15 -6.71
C ILE A 317 -10.73 -1.82 -6.23
N ASN A 318 -11.46 -1.19 -5.32
CA ASN A 318 -12.62 -1.78 -4.69
C ASN A 318 -13.88 -1.33 -5.39
N GLU A 319 -14.25 -0.07 -5.23
CA GLU A 319 -15.53 0.43 -5.71
C GLU A 319 -15.57 1.92 -5.97
N ILE A 320 -16.62 2.30 -6.71
CA ILE A 320 -17.11 3.67 -6.82
C ILE A 320 -18.48 3.67 -6.19
N ALA A 321 -18.70 4.61 -5.27
CA ALA A 321 -19.99 4.83 -4.63
C ALA A 321 -20.54 6.19 -5.03
N ILE A 322 -21.82 6.23 -5.38
CA ILE A 322 -22.61 7.46 -5.45
C ILE A 322 -23.73 7.31 -4.44
N ASP A 323 -23.73 8.17 -3.42
CA ASP A 323 -24.72 8.11 -2.34
C ASP A 323 -25.34 9.50 -2.07
N ARG A 324 -26.43 9.52 -1.32
CA ARG A 324 -27.15 10.76 -0.96
C ARG A 324 -26.39 11.65 0.02
N GLY A 325 -25.33 11.17 0.66
CA GLY A 325 -24.57 11.86 1.68
C GLY A 325 -25.44 12.28 2.86
N SER A 326 -25.29 13.54 3.26
CA SER A 326 -26.10 14.14 4.33
C SER A 326 -27.52 14.54 3.88
N HIS A 327 -27.88 14.38 2.60
CA HIS A 327 -29.20 14.76 2.13
C HIS A 327 -30.29 13.82 2.69
N PRO A 328 -31.44 14.37 3.10
CA PRO A 328 -32.56 13.56 3.62
C PRO A 328 -33.36 12.85 2.52
N HIS A 329 -33.18 13.23 1.25
CA HIS A 329 -33.89 12.65 0.12
C HIS A 329 -33.06 11.55 -0.55
N LEU A 330 -33.74 10.51 -1.05
CA LEU A 330 -33.11 9.42 -1.79
C LEU A 330 -32.45 9.93 -3.07
N ALA A 331 -31.31 9.32 -3.41
CA ALA A 331 -30.67 9.49 -4.70
C ALA A 331 -31.54 8.86 -5.79
N ILE A 332 -31.66 9.54 -6.93
CA ILE A 332 -32.32 9.05 -8.13
C ILE A 332 -31.27 9.04 -9.25
N ILE A 333 -30.84 7.85 -9.65
CA ILE A 333 -29.72 7.65 -10.58
C ILE A 333 -30.17 6.73 -11.72
N ASP A 334 -30.12 7.21 -12.95
CA ASP A 334 -30.38 6.40 -14.14
C ASP A 334 -29.15 5.56 -14.48
N ILE A 335 -29.33 4.25 -14.61
CA ILE A 335 -28.27 3.29 -14.91
C ILE A 335 -28.40 2.83 -16.35
N TYR A 336 -27.31 2.91 -17.10
CA TYR A 336 -27.20 2.40 -18.46
C TYR A 336 -26.10 1.35 -18.54
N VAL A 337 -26.36 0.25 -19.22
CA VAL A 337 -25.41 -0.83 -19.48
C VAL A 337 -25.21 -0.94 -20.98
N ASN A 338 -23.97 -0.80 -21.45
CA ASN A 338 -23.63 -0.73 -22.87
C ASN A 338 -24.53 0.26 -23.65
N ASN A 339 -24.79 1.42 -23.05
CA ASN A 339 -25.64 2.49 -23.55
C ASN A 339 -27.15 2.17 -23.62
N HIS A 340 -27.58 0.98 -23.19
CA HIS A 340 -29.00 0.65 -23.03
C HIS A 340 -29.47 1.03 -21.63
N PHE A 341 -30.63 1.67 -21.53
CA PHE A 341 -31.25 1.98 -20.24
C PHE A 341 -31.58 0.68 -19.51
N LEU A 342 -31.06 0.52 -18.30
CA LEU A 342 -31.33 -0.63 -17.45
C LEU A 342 -32.47 -0.31 -16.48
N THR A 343 -32.30 0.70 -15.63
CA THR A 343 -33.28 1.07 -14.59
C THR A 343 -32.97 2.43 -13.97
N GLU A 344 -33.96 3.01 -13.28
CA GLU A 344 -33.80 4.19 -12.41
C GLU A 344 -33.64 3.71 -10.97
N ALA A 345 -32.44 3.89 -10.41
CA ALA A 345 -32.11 3.55 -9.03
C ALA A 345 -32.60 4.65 -8.09
N VAL A 346 -33.69 4.37 -7.37
CA VAL A 346 -34.17 5.20 -6.26
C VAL A 346 -33.71 4.56 -4.95
N ALA A 347 -32.64 5.07 -4.35
CA ALA A 347 -31.92 4.40 -3.26
C ALA A 347 -31.16 5.39 -2.38
N ASP A 348 -30.56 4.92 -1.27
CA ASP A 348 -29.55 5.72 -0.57
C ASP A 348 -28.33 5.95 -1.47
N GLY A 349 -28.03 5.00 -2.36
CA GLY A 349 -26.97 5.13 -3.34
C GLY A 349 -26.80 3.88 -4.21
N ILE A 350 -25.72 3.86 -4.98
CA ILE A 350 -25.34 2.76 -5.87
C ILE A 350 -23.82 2.56 -5.82
N LEU A 351 -23.40 1.30 -5.84
CA LEU A 351 -21.99 0.90 -5.89
C LEU A 351 -21.69 0.22 -7.22
N ILE A 352 -20.55 0.55 -7.81
CA ILE A 352 -19.93 -0.23 -8.88
C ILE A 352 -18.61 -0.76 -8.34
N SER A 353 -18.47 -2.10 -8.23
CA SER A 353 -17.36 -2.73 -7.53
C SER A 353 -16.61 -3.75 -8.39
N THR A 354 -15.34 -3.97 -8.08
CA THR A 354 -14.55 -5.11 -8.58
C THR A 354 -14.83 -6.36 -7.73
N PRO A 355 -14.34 -7.55 -8.14
CA PRO A 355 -14.32 -8.73 -7.29
C PRO A 355 -13.57 -8.52 -5.98
N THR A 356 -12.51 -7.69 -5.99
CA THR A 356 -11.78 -7.34 -4.77
C THR A 356 -12.65 -6.48 -3.83
N GLY A 357 -13.43 -5.53 -4.38
CA GLY A 357 -14.39 -4.75 -3.61
C GLY A 357 -15.65 -5.51 -3.18
N SER A 358 -15.82 -6.76 -3.63
CA SER A 358 -17.01 -7.57 -3.29
C SER A 358 -17.10 -7.86 -1.78
N THR A 359 -15.97 -7.92 -1.08
CA THR A 359 -15.87 -8.11 0.38
C THR A 359 -15.79 -6.79 1.16
N ALA A 360 -15.81 -5.64 0.46
CA ALA A 360 -15.77 -4.31 1.06
C ALA A 360 -17.19 -3.75 1.20
N TYR A 361 -17.44 -2.51 0.75
CA TYR A 361 -18.73 -1.86 0.96
C TYR A 361 -19.89 -2.61 0.25
N SER A 362 -19.60 -3.25 -0.89
CA SER A 362 -20.57 -4.09 -1.60
C SER A 362 -21.13 -5.21 -0.72
N LEU A 363 -20.30 -5.85 0.12
CA LEU A 363 -20.76 -6.91 1.03
C LEU A 363 -21.77 -6.36 2.04
N SER A 364 -21.48 -5.20 2.63
CA SER A 364 -22.37 -4.54 3.59
C SER A 364 -23.70 -4.13 2.97
N ALA A 365 -23.71 -3.79 1.67
CA ALA A 365 -24.92 -3.50 0.92
C ALA A 365 -25.68 -4.75 0.42
N GLY A 366 -25.22 -5.96 0.77
CA GLY A 366 -25.86 -7.23 0.41
C GLY A 366 -25.42 -7.83 -0.92
N GLY A 367 -24.30 -7.36 -1.49
CA GLY A 367 -23.67 -7.96 -2.66
C GLY A 367 -23.00 -9.30 -2.35
N SER A 368 -22.85 -10.14 -3.37
CA SER A 368 -22.18 -11.44 -3.26
C SER A 368 -20.66 -11.30 -3.11
N ILE A 369 -20.06 -12.22 -2.37
CA ILE A 369 -18.60 -12.42 -2.32
C ILE A 369 -18.16 -13.04 -3.65
N ILE A 370 -17.16 -12.45 -4.31
CA ILE A 370 -16.65 -12.93 -5.60
C ILE A 370 -15.14 -13.18 -5.49
N HIS A 371 -14.70 -14.32 -6.02
CA HIS A 371 -13.28 -14.65 -6.08
C HIS A 371 -12.49 -13.62 -6.92
N PRO A 372 -11.32 -13.11 -6.47
CA PRO A 372 -10.57 -12.06 -7.14
C PRO A 372 -10.18 -12.35 -8.61
N LEU A 373 -10.01 -13.63 -8.96
CA LEU A 373 -9.68 -14.06 -10.33
C LEU A 373 -10.87 -14.03 -11.31
N VAL A 374 -12.11 -13.93 -10.81
CA VAL A 374 -13.29 -13.85 -11.67
C VAL A 374 -13.31 -12.47 -12.35
N LYS A 375 -13.31 -12.44 -13.68
CA LYS A 375 -13.36 -11.18 -14.44
C LYS A 375 -14.79 -10.63 -14.49
N SER A 376 -15.24 -10.04 -13.40
CA SER A 376 -16.56 -9.44 -13.28
C SER A 376 -16.56 -8.00 -12.75
N LEU A 377 -17.69 -7.34 -12.92
CA LEU A 377 -18.03 -6.02 -12.38
C LEU A 377 -19.38 -6.15 -11.66
N LEU A 378 -19.49 -5.62 -10.45
CA LEU A 378 -20.70 -5.71 -9.63
C LEU A 378 -21.44 -4.37 -9.63
N ILE A 379 -22.77 -4.41 -9.72
CA ILE A 379 -23.66 -3.29 -9.46
C ILE A 379 -24.48 -3.61 -8.20
N THR A 380 -24.25 -2.88 -7.11
CA THR A 380 -24.89 -3.16 -5.81
C THR A 380 -25.63 -1.91 -5.32
N PRO A 381 -26.97 -1.92 -5.25
CA PRO A 381 -27.74 -0.80 -4.72
C PRO A 381 -27.59 -0.68 -3.20
N ILE A 382 -27.56 0.54 -2.67
CA ILE A 382 -27.50 0.80 -1.23
C ILE A 382 -28.91 1.13 -0.75
N SER A 383 -29.53 0.25 0.04
CA SER A 383 -30.88 0.44 0.59
C SER A 383 -31.91 0.92 -0.46
N PRO A 384 -32.13 0.19 -1.57
CA PRO A 384 -33.03 0.64 -2.63
C PRO A 384 -34.49 0.69 -2.18
N ARG A 385 -35.25 1.67 -2.65
CA ARG A 385 -36.71 1.75 -2.51
C ARG A 385 -37.40 0.84 -3.54
N SER A 386 -36.96 -0.42 -3.60
CA SER A 386 -37.50 -1.47 -4.48
C SER A 386 -37.19 -2.84 -3.87
N LEU A 387 -38.18 -3.74 -3.85
CA LEU A 387 -38.03 -5.10 -3.34
C LEU A 387 -37.33 -6.04 -4.33
N SER A 388 -37.32 -5.69 -5.62
CA SER A 388 -36.79 -6.52 -6.70
C SER A 388 -35.41 -6.07 -7.19
N PHE A 389 -34.88 -4.96 -6.68
CA PHE A 389 -33.57 -4.47 -7.10
C PHE A 389 -32.45 -5.23 -6.39
N ARG A 390 -32.06 -6.35 -6.98
CA ARG A 390 -30.98 -7.22 -6.49
C ARG A 390 -29.63 -6.80 -7.07
N PRO A 391 -28.51 -7.08 -6.39
CA PRO A 391 -27.17 -6.89 -6.94
C PRO A 391 -26.99 -7.66 -8.26
N LEU A 392 -26.26 -7.07 -9.20
CA LEU A 392 -25.97 -7.66 -10.51
C LEU A 392 -24.47 -7.91 -10.66
N VAL A 393 -24.13 -9.03 -11.29
CA VAL A 393 -22.74 -9.36 -11.67
C VAL A 393 -22.67 -9.38 -13.19
N LEU A 394 -21.80 -8.55 -13.75
CA LEU A 394 -21.61 -8.36 -15.18
C LEU A 394 -20.18 -8.74 -15.59
N PRO A 395 -19.91 -9.04 -16.87
CA PRO A 395 -18.55 -9.19 -17.37
C PRO A 395 -17.72 -7.92 -17.12
N LEU A 396 -16.43 -8.07 -16.76
CA LEU A 396 -15.55 -6.95 -16.35
C LEU A 396 -15.53 -5.76 -17.33
N HIS A 397 -15.55 -6.04 -18.64
CA HIS A 397 -15.45 -5.01 -19.68
C HIS A 397 -16.79 -4.38 -20.07
N THR A 398 -17.85 -4.67 -19.33
CA THR A 398 -19.17 -4.05 -19.53
C THR A 398 -19.10 -2.57 -19.18
N LYS A 399 -19.64 -1.72 -20.05
CA LYS A 399 -19.68 -0.26 -19.83
C LYS A 399 -20.91 0.09 -19.03
N VAL A 400 -20.72 0.67 -17.85
CA VAL A 400 -21.81 1.17 -17.00
C VAL A 400 -21.76 2.69 -16.98
N THR A 401 -22.88 3.33 -17.27
CA THR A 401 -23.03 4.79 -17.17
C THR A 401 -24.08 5.11 -16.13
N LEU A 402 -23.72 5.94 -15.16
CA LEU A 402 -24.59 6.44 -14.10
C LEU A 402 -24.89 7.91 -14.38
N LYS A 403 -26.17 8.25 -14.52
CA LYS A 403 -26.63 9.63 -14.75
C LYS A 403 -27.48 10.09 -13.61
N LEU A 404 -27.28 11.33 -13.17
CA LEU A 404 -28.16 11.89 -12.16
C LEU A 404 -29.51 12.27 -12.78
N SER A 405 -30.60 11.67 -12.32
CA SER A 405 -31.94 11.94 -12.84
C SER A 405 -32.35 13.39 -12.55
N LYS A 406 -33.07 14.02 -13.49
CA LYS A 406 -33.63 15.38 -13.32
C LYS A 406 -34.64 15.47 -12.16
N ARG A 407 -35.16 14.32 -11.71
CA ARG A 407 -36.10 14.20 -10.59
C ARG A 407 -35.42 14.33 -9.23
N ASN A 408 -34.10 14.29 -9.18
CA ASN A 408 -33.37 14.33 -7.94
C ASN A 408 -33.58 15.68 -7.23
N ARG A 409 -33.89 15.62 -5.92
CA ARG A 409 -34.09 16.82 -5.09
C ARG A 409 -32.78 17.35 -4.54
N GLY A 410 -31.80 16.46 -4.35
CA GLY A 410 -30.43 16.85 -4.03
C GLY A 410 -29.79 17.49 -5.26
N ARG A 411 -29.17 18.66 -5.07
CA ARG A 411 -28.51 19.37 -6.19
C ARG A 411 -27.18 18.74 -6.57
N GLU A 412 -26.59 17.99 -5.65
CA GLU A 412 -25.28 17.36 -5.80
C GLU A 412 -25.23 16.07 -4.98
N LEU A 413 -24.77 14.97 -5.60
CA LEU A 413 -24.53 13.70 -4.92
C LEU A 413 -23.03 13.42 -4.83
N PRO A 414 -22.43 13.23 -3.64
CA PRO A 414 -21.02 12.89 -3.53
C PRO A 414 -20.67 11.60 -4.27
N ILE A 415 -19.52 11.61 -4.96
CA ILE A 415 -18.85 10.38 -5.40
C ILE A 415 -17.77 10.02 -4.40
N SER A 416 -17.64 8.74 -4.08
CA SER A 416 -16.48 8.16 -3.41
C SER A 416 -15.80 7.15 -4.31
N ILE A 417 -14.46 7.14 -4.34
CA ILE A 417 -13.65 6.15 -5.07
C ILE A 417 -12.70 5.53 -4.05
N ASP A 418 -12.81 4.20 -3.84
CA ASP A 418 -12.09 3.47 -2.79
C ASP A 418 -12.21 4.13 -1.40
N GLY A 419 -13.42 4.57 -1.04
CA GLY A 419 -13.70 5.27 0.22
C GLY A 419 -13.24 6.73 0.28
N LYS A 420 -12.52 7.23 -0.73
CA LYS A 420 -12.08 8.63 -0.80
C LYS A 420 -13.13 9.48 -1.50
N ARG A 421 -13.79 10.36 -0.75
CA ARG A 421 -14.75 11.32 -1.26
C ARG A 421 -14.10 12.26 -2.29
N ARG A 422 -14.76 12.43 -3.43
CA ARG A 422 -14.42 13.33 -4.53
C ARG A 422 -15.47 14.43 -4.62
N ILE A 423 -15.52 15.14 -5.75
CA ILE A 423 -16.61 16.07 -6.05
C ILE A 423 -17.95 15.33 -6.06
N GLY A 424 -19.04 16.07 -5.93
CA GLY A 424 -20.35 15.53 -6.23
C GLY A 424 -20.77 15.70 -7.69
N VAL A 425 -21.69 14.83 -8.10
CA VAL A 425 -22.35 14.83 -9.40
C VAL A 425 -23.58 15.70 -9.32
N THR A 426 -23.74 16.62 -10.26
CA THR A 426 -24.95 17.41 -10.43
C THR A 426 -25.80 16.89 -11.57
N ILE A 427 -27.04 17.40 -11.69
CA ILE A 427 -27.94 17.03 -12.79
C ILE A 427 -27.28 17.35 -14.14
N GLY A 428 -27.35 16.39 -15.07
CA GLY A 428 -26.74 16.50 -16.39
C GLY A 428 -25.31 15.94 -16.49
N MET A 429 -24.63 15.74 -15.35
CA MET A 429 -23.36 15.03 -15.33
C MET A 429 -23.56 13.51 -15.40
N GLU A 430 -22.53 12.81 -15.85
CA GLU A 430 -22.54 11.35 -15.93
C GLU A 430 -21.20 10.75 -15.47
N VAL A 431 -21.29 9.60 -14.82
CA VAL A 431 -20.13 8.81 -14.40
C VAL A 431 -20.10 7.56 -15.27
N ARG A 432 -19.03 7.38 -16.03
CA ARG A 432 -18.80 6.19 -16.86
C ARG A 432 -17.77 5.30 -16.18
N VAL A 433 -18.14 4.05 -15.98
CA VAL A 433 -17.35 3.03 -15.30
C VAL A 433 -17.21 1.80 -16.19
N GLU A 434 -16.01 1.26 -16.27
CA GLU A 434 -15.74 -0.02 -16.93
C GLU A 434 -14.50 -0.66 -16.28
N GLY A 435 -14.34 -1.98 -16.38
CA GLY A 435 -13.12 -2.63 -15.92
C GLY A 435 -11.91 -2.27 -16.78
N GLU A 436 -10.79 -2.02 -16.12
CA GLU A 436 -9.49 -1.85 -16.77
C GLU A 436 -9.14 -3.12 -17.57
N ARG A 437 -8.58 -2.92 -18.77
CA ARG A 437 -8.10 -4.04 -19.59
C ARG A 437 -6.73 -4.48 -19.08
N LEU A 438 -6.62 -5.77 -18.80
CA LEU A 438 -5.35 -6.42 -18.56
C LEU A 438 -4.76 -6.83 -19.91
N GLU A 439 -3.73 -6.13 -20.36
CA GLU A 439 -3.08 -6.40 -21.64
C GLU A 439 -1.69 -6.99 -21.42
N LYS A 440 -1.41 -8.13 -22.08
CA LYS A 440 -0.08 -8.73 -22.12
C LYS A 440 0.71 -8.04 -23.22
N THR A 441 1.58 -7.12 -22.84
CA THR A 441 2.53 -6.45 -23.74
C THR A 441 3.84 -7.26 -23.85
N PRO A 442 4.68 -7.00 -24.86
CA PRO A 442 6.01 -7.61 -24.95
C PRO A 442 6.89 -7.33 -23.71
N GLU A 443 6.66 -6.20 -23.04
CA GLU A 443 7.38 -5.78 -21.84
C GLU A 443 6.79 -6.35 -20.54
N GLY A 444 5.64 -7.04 -20.60
CA GLY A 444 4.98 -7.65 -19.46
C GLY A 444 3.47 -7.39 -19.41
N TRP A 445 2.85 -7.66 -18.27
CA TRP A 445 1.44 -7.35 -18.06
C TRP A 445 1.25 -5.88 -17.74
N THR A 446 0.24 -5.27 -18.36
CA THR A 446 -0.19 -3.90 -18.08
C THR A 446 -1.61 -3.91 -17.53
N GLY A 447 -1.88 -2.98 -16.61
CA GLY A 447 -3.13 -2.89 -15.88
C GLY A 447 -3.21 -3.80 -14.66
N GLY A 448 -4.21 -3.53 -13.81
CA GLY A 448 -4.42 -4.22 -12.55
C GLY A 448 -3.43 -3.84 -11.45
N VAL A 449 -3.59 -4.48 -10.29
CA VAL A 449 -2.76 -4.27 -9.11
C VAL A 449 -2.12 -5.60 -8.72
N PRO A 450 -0.82 -5.78 -8.98
CA PRO A 450 -0.10 -7.00 -8.65
C PRO A 450 0.13 -7.08 -7.15
N CYS A 451 -0.51 -8.04 -6.48
CA CYS A 451 -0.33 -8.29 -5.05
C CYS A 451 0.50 -9.57 -4.86
N VAL A 452 1.58 -9.47 -4.07
CA VAL A 452 2.40 -10.62 -3.71
C VAL A 452 1.65 -11.46 -2.69
N ILE A 453 1.40 -12.71 -3.03
CA ILE A 453 0.64 -13.63 -2.19
C ILE A 453 1.53 -14.77 -1.71
N ARG A 454 1.17 -15.32 -0.55
CA ARG A 454 1.91 -16.39 0.09
C ARG A 454 1.59 -17.72 -0.59
N ALA A 455 2.59 -18.35 -1.19
CA ALA A 455 2.48 -19.73 -1.64
C ALA A 455 2.59 -20.67 -0.42
N SER A 456 1.61 -21.57 -0.23
CA SER A 456 1.68 -22.64 0.76
C SER A 456 2.83 -23.60 0.39
N SER A 457 3.80 -23.78 1.29
CA SER A 457 4.96 -24.66 1.04
C SER A 457 4.70 -26.15 1.35
N ARG A 458 3.44 -26.57 1.40
CA ARG A 458 3.05 -27.97 1.63
C ARG A 458 2.02 -28.35 0.60
N GLY A 459 2.43 -29.14 -0.39
CA GLY A 459 1.52 -29.94 -1.18
C GLY A 459 0.86 -30.95 -0.26
N ASP A 460 -0.36 -30.64 0.18
CA ASP A 460 -1.24 -31.68 0.70
C ASP A 460 -1.59 -32.62 -0.46
N ALA A 461 -1.61 -33.92 -0.15
CA ALA A 461 -1.73 -35.01 -1.13
C ALA A 461 -3.08 -35.06 -1.88
N ASP A 462 -3.95 -34.07 -1.68
CA ASP A 462 -5.33 -34.04 -2.17
C ASP A 462 -5.55 -33.26 -3.48
N GLY A 463 -4.48 -32.76 -4.12
CA GLY A 463 -4.56 -32.21 -5.48
C GLY A 463 -5.39 -30.92 -5.61
N ILE A 464 -5.67 -30.23 -4.50
CA ILE A 464 -6.20 -28.87 -4.52
C ILE A 464 -5.08 -27.93 -4.97
N SER A 465 -5.33 -27.09 -5.98
CA SER A 465 -4.35 -26.11 -6.41
C SER A 465 -3.99 -25.18 -5.24
N GLU A 466 -2.69 -25.09 -4.91
CA GLU A 466 -2.10 -24.29 -3.81
C GLU A 466 -2.58 -22.82 -3.78
N ASP A 467 -3.14 -22.33 -4.89
CA ASP A 467 -3.60 -20.96 -5.10
C ASP A 467 -4.91 -20.60 -4.37
N ASP A 468 -5.80 -21.57 -4.13
CA ASP A 468 -7.15 -21.31 -3.60
C ASP A 468 -7.19 -21.25 -2.05
N ASP A 469 -6.16 -21.79 -1.40
CA ASP A 469 -6.09 -21.91 0.07
C ASP A 469 -6.06 -20.55 0.78
N SER A 470 -5.36 -19.55 0.22
CA SER A 470 -5.27 -18.22 0.83
C SER A 470 -6.63 -17.53 0.85
N TRP A 471 -7.40 -17.58 -0.24
CA TRP A 471 -8.71 -16.94 -0.32
C TRP A 471 -9.74 -17.64 0.58
N VAL A 472 -9.79 -18.97 0.56
CA VAL A 472 -10.66 -19.76 1.44
C VAL A 472 -10.29 -19.55 2.91
N GLY A 473 -8.99 -19.57 3.23
CA GLY A 473 -8.47 -19.26 4.55
C GLY A 473 -8.86 -17.87 5.02
N GLY A 474 -8.82 -16.87 4.12
CA GLY A 474 -9.34 -15.53 4.35
C GLY A 474 -10.83 -15.52 4.67
N LEU A 475 -11.68 -16.16 3.85
CA LEU A 475 -13.13 -16.21 4.07
C LEU A 475 -13.51 -16.85 5.41
N ASN A 476 -12.93 -18.00 5.73
CA ASN A 476 -13.26 -18.75 6.94
C ASN A 476 -12.61 -18.12 8.18
N GLY A 477 -11.37 -17.65 8.05
CA GLY A 477 -10.60 -17.05 9.14
C GLY A 477 -11.10 -15.67 9.54
N LEU A 478 -11.39 -14.82 8.55
CA LEU A 478 -11.70 -13.39 8.74
C LEU A 478 -13.21 -13.12 8.76
N LEU A 479 -13.90 -13.50 7.69
CA LEU A 479 -15.32 -13.21 7.55
C LEU A 479 -16.20 -14.21 8.31
N LYS A 480 -15.61 -15.29 8.83
CA LYS A 480 -16.33 -16.39 9.48
C LYS A 480 -17.51 -16.86 8.61
N PHE A 481 -17.22 -17.02 7.32
CA PHE A 481 -18.22 -17.39 6.33
C PHE A 481 -18.95 -18.67 6.74
N ASN A 482 -20.30 -18.61 6.78
CA ASN A 482 -21.16 -19.72 7.17
C ASN A 482 -20.77 -20.41 8.50
N TYR A 483 -20.41 -19.62 9.52
CA TYR A 483 -20.02 -20.16 10.82
C TYR A 483 -21.16 -20.97 11.47
N PRO A 484 -20.90 -22.20 11.95
CA PRO A 484 -21.95 -23.06 12.50
C PRO A 484 -22.57 -22.47 13.77
N PHE A 485 -23.87 -22.66 13.92
CA PHE A 485 -24.59 -22.27 15.14
C PHE A 485 -24.20 -23.19 16.31
N GLY A 486 -23.95 -22.62 17.49
CA GLY A 486 -23.81 -23.37 18.74
C GLY A 486 -22.44 -23.98 19.03
N ALA A 487 -21.46 -23.85 18.12
CA ALA A 487 -20.07 -24.13 18.46
C ALA A 487 -19.54 -22.95 19.31
N GLY A 488 -19.51 -23.11 20.64
CA GLY A 488 -18.74 -22.23 21.50
C GLY A 488 -17.25 -22.27 21.13
N PRO A 489 -16.44 -21.30 21.59
CA PRO A 489 -15.00 -21.43 21.44
C PRO A 489 -14.58 -22.72 22.15
N SER A 490 -14.09 -23.70 21.39
CA SER A 490 -13.40 -24.84 21.99
C SER A 490 -12.26 -24.28 22.82
N GLU A 491 -12.35 -24.43 24.14
CA GLU A 491 -11.20 -24.32 25.02
C GLU A 491 -10.15 -25.31 24.51
N GLU A 492 -9.11 -24.81 23.84
CA GLU A 492 -7.90 -25.58 23.61
C GLU A 492 -6.71 -24.80 24.18
N HIS A 493 -6.01 -25.51 25.06
CA HIS A 493 -4.91 -25.14 25.94
C HIS A 493 -3.60 -24.79 25.24
#